data_AF-A0A3N6MYN6-F1
#
_entry.id   AF-A0A3N6MYN6-F1
#
_cell.length_a   1.000
_cell.length_b   1.000
_cell.length_c   1.000
_cell.angle_alpha   90.00
_cell.angle_beta   90.00
_cell.angle_gamma   90.00
#
_symmetry.space_group_name_H-M   'P 1'
#
loop_
_entity.id
_entity.type
_entity.pdbx_description
1 polymer ?
#
loop_
_entity_poly.entity_id
_entity_poly.type
_entity_poly.pdbx_seq_one_letter_code
_entity_poly.pdbx_strand_id
1 'polypeptide(L)'
;MQQMTFGECVKRTWASAREAATQMPLLMLGAFLVYTVLACVAFAGRPMPGEGEMPSGGLVFAANIASLLNSIVYIGFIVKIHRFVLLREGAVPLLPLGGKPLARVFGVGLLITLALVVSALVLYAVLRPHYAGGVAFIGVVVGAVWIFVAVRLSLLFPAISTGSRIDLRGAWHDSSGHFWTLFGVPFVAVLPLVACAIVALIVLGVAGVTPAAIASPSWLLLLAAGQSVGNIVFALITSAALALLYRRYANRLPAPPDA
;
A
#
# COMPACT_ATOMS: atom_id res chain seq x y z
N MET A 1 9.74 5.73 -28.04
CA MET A 1 9.29 4.71 -27.07
C MET A 1 8.06 4.01 -27.63
N GLN A 2 8.03 2.67 -27.71
CA GLN A 2 6.86 1.93 -28.20
C GLN A 2 5.61 2.29 -27.37
N GLN A 3 4.50 2.60 -28.05
CA GLN A 3 3.20 2.79 -27.39
C GLN A 3 2.72 1.45 -26.84
N MET A 4 3.04 1.14 -25.58
CA MET A 4 2.45 -0.02 -24.92
C MET A 4 0.97 0.25 -24.67
N THR A 5 0.13 -0.72 -24.99
CA THR A 5 -1.31 -0.63 -24.71
C THR A 5 -1.58 -0.77 -23.20
N PHE A 6 -2.76 -0.36 -22.75
CA PHE A 6 -3.16 -0.51 -21.33
C PHE A 6 -3.07 -1.96 -20.85
N GLY A 7 -3.53 -2.91 -21.66
CA GLY A 7 -3.49 -4.34 -21.35
C GLY A 7 -2.06 -4.89 -21.26
N GLU A 8 -1.16 -4.43 -22.12
CA GLU A 8 0.27 -4.77 -22.02
C GLU A 8 0.90 -4.25 -20.73
N CYS A 9 0.53 -3.06 -20.26
CA CYS A 9 0.99 -2.55 -18.97
C CYS A 9 0.57 -3.48 -17.83
N VAL A 10 -0.71 -3.88 -17.78
CA VAL A 10 -1.22 -4.81 -16.74
C VAL A 10 -0.49 -6.16 -16.79
N LYS A 11 -0.30 -6.72 -18.00
CA LYS A 11 0.42 -8.00 -18.16
C LYS A 11 1.88 -7.90 -17.71
N ARG A 12 2.57 -6.81 -18.07
CA ARG A 12 3.96 -6.57 -17.67
C ARG A 12 4.08 -6.34 -16.16
N THR A 13 3.11 -5.68 -15.52
CA THR A 13 3.08 -5.54 -14.06
C THR A 13 3.12 -6.91 -13.39
N TRP A 14 2.29 -7.86 -13.80
CA TRP A 14 2.29 -9.21 -13.25
C TRP A 14 3.59 -9.97 -13.53
N ALA A 15 4.16 -9.81 -14.73
CA ALA A 15 5.45 -10.41 -15.07
C ALA A 15 6.58 -9.86 -14.18
N SER A 16 6.66 -8.54 -14.00
CA SER A 16 7.66 -7.89 -13.13
C SER A 16 7.46 -8.23 -11.66
N ALA A 17 6.21 -8.30 -11.18
CA ALA A 17 5.89 -8.75 -9.83
C ALA A 17 6.36 -10.19 -9.60
N ARG A 18 6.05 -11.10 -10.54
CA ARG A 18 6.52 -12.49 -10.49
C ARG A 18 8.04 -12.58 -10.49
N GLU A 19 8.70 -11.85 -11.38
CA GLU A 19 10.16 -11.81 -11.48
C GLU A 19 10.78 -11.37 -10.13
N ALA A 20 10.28 -10.29 -9.54
CA ALA A 20 10.72 -9.79 -8.24
C ALA A 20 10.53 -10.82 -7.11
N ALA A 21 9.39 -11.52 -7.07
CA ALA A 21 9.14 -12.57 -6.08
C ALA A 21 10.10 -13.75 -6.26
N THR A 22 10.37 -14.16 -7.50
CA THR A 22 11.26 -15.29 -7.79
C THR A 22 12.74 -14.99 -7.57
N GLN A 23 13.17 -13.75 -7.80
CA GLN A 23 14.57 -13.34 -7.64
C GLN A 23 14.91 -12.89 -6.21
N MET A 24 13.90 -12.56 -5.38
CA MET A 24 14.10 -12.15 -3.98
C MET A 24 13.26 -13.00 -3.00
N PRO A 25 13.34 -14.35 -3.02
CA PRO A 25 12.48 -15.21 -2.21
C PRO A 25 12.72 -15.04 -0.70
N LEU A 26 13.97 -14.77 -0.29
CA LEU A 26 14.30 -14.49 1.11
C LEU A 26 13.67 -13.18 1.60
N LEU A 27 13.56 -12.16 0.73
CA LEU A 27 12.86 -10.92 1.06
C LEU A 27 11.36 -11.17 1.23
N MET A 28 10.75 -11.98 0.35
CA MET A 28 9.34 -12.37 0.45
C MET A 28 9.07 -13.13 1.75
N LEU A 29 9.90 -14.12 2.07
CA LEU A 29 9.77 -14.94 3.28
C LEU A 29 9.97 -14.08 4.54
N GLY A 30 11.00 -13.24 4.55
CA GLY A 30 11.27 -12.32 5.67
C GLY A 30 10.12 -11.33 5.88
N ALA A 31 9.60 -10.72 4.82
CA ALA A 31 8.45 -9.83 4.90
C ALA A 31 7.19 -10.56 5.41
N PHE A 32 6.97 -11.80 4.95
CA PHE A 32 5.83 -12.62 5.40
C PHE A 32 5.90 -12.91 6.90
N LEU A 33 7.07 -13.34 7.41
CA LEU A 33 7.24 -13.62 8.83
C LEU A 33 7.04 -12.37 9.68
N VAL A 34 7.65 -11.25 9.28
CA VAL A 34 7.56 -9.99 10.02
C VAL A 34 6.13 -9.46 10.02
N TYR A 35 5.44 -9.45 8.87
CA TYR A 35 4.04 -9.03 8.81
C TYR A 35 3.12 -9.93 9.61
N THR A 36 3.34 -11.25 9.58
CA THR A 36 2.48 -12.18 10.31
C THR A 36 2.61 -11.95 11.81
N VAL A 37 3.84 -11.81 12.32
CA VAL A 37 4.09 -11.53 13.75
C VAL A 37 3.48 -10.18 14.16
N LEU A 38 3.71 -9.13 13.37
CA LEU A 38 3.17 -7.81 13.67
C LEU A 38 1.64 -7.77 13.57
N ALA A 39 1.04 -8.49 12.61
CA ALA A 39 -0.39 -8.61 12.46
C ALA A 39 -1.02 -9.38 13.63
N CYS A 40 -0.40 -10.44 14.14
CA CYS A 40 -0.86 -11.13 15.35
C CYS A 40 -0.93 -10.18 16.55
N VAL A 41 0.14 -9.40 16.79
CA VAL A 41 0.17 -8.41 17.89
C VAL A 41 -0.87 -7.31 17.65
N ALA A 42 -1.01 -6.85 16.42
CA ALA A 42 -1.99 -5.83 16.06
C ALA A 42 -3.43 -6.32 16.28
N PHE A 43 -3.75 -7.55 15.90
CA PHE A 43 -5.08 -8.13 16.10
C PHE A 43 -5.40 -8.40 17.56
N ALA A 44 -4.43 -8.86 18.34
CA ALA A 44 -4.65 -9.11 19.78
C ALA A 44 -5.14 -7.85 20.51
N GLY A 45 -4.61 -6.67 20.17
CA GLY A 45 -5.01 -5.39 20.79
C GLY A 45 -6.26 -4.73 20.23
N ARG A 46 -7.01 -5.35 19.30
CA ARG A 46 -8.25 -4.79 18.75
C ARG A 46 -9.47 -5.44 19.43
N PRO A 47 -10.50 -4.65 19.78
CA PRO A 47 -11.73 -5.21 20.34
C PRO A 47 -12.42 -6.12 19.31
N MET A 48 -12.82 -7.32 19.73
CA MET A 48 -13.61 -8.22 18.89
C MET A 48 -15.09 -7.83 18.92
N PRO A 49 -15.79 -7.80 17.77
CA PRO A 49 -17.23 -7.57 17.75
C PRO A 49 -17.96 -8.67 18.54
N GLY A 50 -18.69 -8.27 19.59
CA GLY A 50 -19.47 -9.19 20.42
C GLY A 50 -18.83 -9.55 21.78
N GLU A 51 -17.57 -9.19 22.01
CA GLU A 51 -16.96 -9.25 23.35
C GLU A 51 -17.16 -7.90 24.07
N GLY A 52 -17.71 -7.94 25.28
CA GLY A 52 -17.95 -6.75 26.11
C GLY A 52 -16.73 -6.28 26.90
N GLU A 53 -15.65 -7.08 26.94
CA GLU A 53 -14.41 -6.71 27.62
C GLU A 53 -13.49 -5.92 26.69
N MET A 54 -13.11 -4.72 27.14
CA MET A 54 -12.12 -3.92 26.43
C MET A 54 -10.71 -4.51 26.64
N PRO A 55 -9.88 -4.60 25.59
CA PRO A 55 -8.49 -5.00 25.73
C PRO A 55 -7.74 -4.11 26.72
N SER A 56 -6.76 -4.67 27.44
CA SER A 56 -5.95 -3.89 28.37
C SER A 56 -5.22 -2.75 27.64
N GLY A 57 -5.04 -1.61 28.30
CA GLY A 57 -4.37 -0.45 27.70
C GLY A 57 -2.97 -0.74 27.17
N GLY A 58 -2.24 -1.65 27.83
CA GLY A 58 -0.93 -2.13 27.37
C GLY A 58 -1.00 -2.91 26.04
N LEU A 59 -2.04 -3.72 25.87
CA LEU A 59 -2.27 -4.49 24.63
C LEU A 59 -2.62 -3.56 23.46
N VAL A 60 -3.46 -2.55 23.72
CA VAL A 60 -3.81 -1.51 22.73
C VAL A 60 -2.57 -0.72 22.31
N PHE A 61 -1.72 -0.34 23.27
CA PHE A 61 -0.46 0.36 22.99
C PHE A 61 0.49 -0.51 22.14
N ALA A 62 0.66 -1.78 22.51
CA ALA A 62 1.46 -2.73 21.73
C ALA A 62 0.94 -2.92 20.30
N ALA A 63 -0.38 -3.03 20.12
CA ALA A 63 -0.99 -3.14 18.79
C ALA A 63 -0.78 -1.89 17.92
N ASN A 64 -0.79 -0.69 18.51
CA ASN A 64 -0.49 0.55 17.80
C ASN A 64 0.98 0.61 17.38
N ILE A 65 1.91 0.23 18.26
CA ILE A 65 3.34 0.11 17.90
C ILE A 65 3.53 -0.92 16.78
N ALA A 66 2.89 -2.08 16.89
CA ALA A 66 2.97 -3.13 15.88
C ALA A 66 2.44 -2.62 14.52
N SER A 67 1.36 -1.84 14.51
CA SER A 67 0.80 -1.21 13.30
C SER A 67 1.77 -0.19 12.68
N LEU A 68 2.46 0.60 13.52
CA LEU A 68 3.47 1.56 13.06
C LEU A 68 4.69 0.85 12.46
N LEU A 69 5.22 -0.17 13.14
CA LEU A 69 6.32 -0.99 12.64
C LEU A 69 5.94 -1.71 11.34
N ASN A 70 4.71 -2.22 11.26
CA ASN A 70 4.18 -2.86 10.07
C ASN A 70 4.21 -1.90 8.87
N SER A 71 3.82 -0.63 9.10
CA SER A 71 3.86 0.42 8.08
C SER A 71 5.28 0.75 7.61
N ILE A 72 6.27 0.75 8.51
CA ILE A 72 7.68 0.97 8.17
C ILE A 72 8.22 -0.18 7.31
N VAL A 73 7.94 -1.43 7.71
CA VAL A 73 8.32 -2.62 6.93
C VAL A 73 7.65 -2.61 5.56
N TYR A 74 6.39 -2.17 5.50
CA TYR A 74 5.63 -1.98 4.26
C TYR A 74 6.25 -0.99 3.30
N ILE A 75 6.65 0.17 3.80
CA ILE A 75 7.37 1.16 2.99
C ILE A 75 8.73 0.61 2.54
N GLY A 76 9.46 -0.09 3.41
CA GLY A 76 10.74 -0.71 3.06
C GLY A 76 10.61 -1.74 1.94
N PHE A 77 9.58 -2.58 2.02
CA PHE A 77 9.24 -3.55 0.98
C PHE A 77 8.94 -2.86 -0.35
N ILE A 78 8.07 -1.83 -0.36
CA ILE A 78 7.75 -1.06 -1.58
C ILE A 78 9.00 -0.43 -2.20
N VAL A 79 9.86 0.22 -1.40
CA VAL A 79 11.11 0.81 -1.88
C VAL A 79 12.00 -0.25 -2.54
N LYS A 80 12.07 -1.44 -1.95
CA LYS A 80 12.83 -2.56 -2.50
C LYS A 80 12.28 -3.04 -3.84
N ILE A 81 10.95 -3.19 -3.96
CA ILE A 81 10.35 -3.57 -5.25
C ILE A 81 10.58 -2.49 -6.31
N HIS A 82 10.42 -1.20 -5.98
CA HIS A 82 10.72 -0.12 -6.92
C HIS A 82 12.17 -0.17 -7.42
N ARG A 83 13.14 -0.36 -6.52
CA ARG A 83 14.56 -0.44 -6.89
C ARG A 83 14.89 -1.70 -7.68
N PHE A 84 14.26 -2.83 -7.36
CA PHE A 84 14.42 -4.04 -8.16
C PHE A 84 13.87 -3.84 -9.59
N VAL A 85 12.66 -3.31 -9.72
CA VAL A 85 12.03 -3.15 -11.04
C VAL A 85 12.74 -2.08 -11.88
N LEU A 86 13.22 -0.99 -11.27
CA LEU A 86 13.85 0.12 -11.98
C LEU A 86 15.36 -0.01 -12.16
N LEU A 87 16.08 -0.56 -11.18
CA LEU A 87 17.55 -0.59 -11.13
C LEU A 87 18.11 -2.03 -11.15
N ARG A 88 17.25 -3.06 -11.18
CA ARG A 88 17.65 -4.47 -11.04
C ARG A 88 18.47 -4.76 -9.78
N GLU A 89 18.30 -3.94 -8.74
CA GLU A 89 18.95 -4.17 -7.46
C GLU A 89 18.34 -5.38 -6.76
N GLY A 90 19.18 -6.36 -6.40
CA GLY A 90 18.75 -7.56 -5.68
C GLY A 90 18.35 -7.31 -4.22
N ALA A 91 18.23 -8.42 -3.47
CA ALA A 91 17.79 -8.37 -2.07
C ALA A 91 18.76 -7.61 -1.14
N VAL A 92 20.06 -7.62 -1.46
CA VAL A 92 21.12 -6.96 -0.69
C VAL A 92 21.57 -5.69 -1.43
N PRO A 93 21.71 -4.53 -0.74
CA PRO A 93 21.56 -4.30 0.70
C PRO A 93 20.11 -4.04 1.14
N LEU A 94 19.65 -4.59 2.27
CA LEU A 94 18.25 -4.40 2.73
C LEU A 94 17.83 -2.92 2.88
N LEU A 95 18.75 -2.07 3.34
CA LEU A 95 18.58 -0.62 3.45
C LEU A 95 19.45 0.11 2.41
N PRO A 96 18.92 0.42 1.21
CA PRO A 96 19.68 1.07 0.17
C PRO A 96 20.04 2.50 0.58
N LEU A 97 21.24 2.96 0.19
CA LEU A 97 21.72 4.32 0.43
C LEU A 97 21.66 4.76 1.91
N GLY A 98 21.87 3.82 2.84
CA GLY A 98 21.83 4.07 4.29
C GLY A 98 20.43 4.40 4.81
N GLY A 99 19.36 3.97 4.12
CA GLY A 99 17.98 4.20 4.55
C GLY A 99 17.42 5.60 4.21
N LYS A 100 18.20 6.46 3.53
CA LYS A 100 17.73 7.78 3.10
C LYS A 100 16.44 7.73 2.25
N PRO A 101 16.28 6.81 1.26
CA PRO A 101 15.06 6.70 0.49
C PRO A 101 13.86 6.33 1.36
N LEU A 102 14.05 5.40 2.31
CA LEU A 102 13.02 4.98 3.26
C LEU A 102 12.53 6.18 4.09
N ALA A 103 13.45 6.94 4.67
CA ALA A 103 13.13 8.11 5.48
C ALA A 103 12.40 9.19 4.68
N ARG A 104 12.79 9.42 3.42
CA ARG A 104 12.11 10.38 2.53
C ARG A 104 10.70 9.91 2.17
N VAL A 105 10.52 8.63 1.78
CA VAL A 105 9.19 8.08 1.48
C VAL A 105 8.30 8.14 2.72
N PHE A 106 8.83 7.76 3.88
CA PHE A 106 8.11 7.85 5.15
C PHE A 106 7.71 9.29 5.49
N GLY A 107 8.64 10.26 5.37
CA GLY A 107 8.37 11.66 5.64
C GLY A 107 7.32 12.26 4.71
N VAL A 108 7.38 11.96 3.40
CA VAL A 108 6.36 12.38 2.44
C VAL A 108 5.02 11.72 2.73
N GLY A 109 5.01 10.41 3.02
CA GLY A 109 3.79 9.69 3.39
C GLY A 109 3.14 10.25 4.65
N LEU A 110 3.94 10.59 5.67
CA LEU A 110 3.48 11.23 6.90
C LEU A 110 2.89 12.61 6.63
N LEU A 111 3.56 13.43 5.82
CA LEU A 111 3.07 14.76 5.42
C LEU A 111 1.73 14.67 4.68
N ILE A 112 1.63 13.74 3.71
CA ILE A 112 0.39 13.46 2.96
C ILE A 112 -0.73 13.01 3.91
N THR A 113 -0.43 12.10 4.82
CA THR A 113 -1.40 11.59 5.81
C THR A 113 -1.86 12.69 6.76
N LEU A 114 -0.95 13.54 7.24
CA LEU A 114 -1.29 14.67 8.09
C LEU A 114 -2.18 15.68 7.35
N ALA A 115 -1.85 16.00 6.09
CA ALA A 115 -2.67 16.86 5.25
C ALA A 115 -4.08 16.25 5.02
N LEU A 116 -4.19 14.93 4.87
CA LEU A 116 -5.47 14.21 4.79
C LEU A 116 -6.28 14.37 6.07
N VAL A 117 -5.69 14.11 7.22
CA VAL A 117 -6.37 14.26 8.52
C VAL A 117 -6.82 15.70 8.73
N VAL A 118 -5.96 16.68 8.50
CA VAL A 118 -6.29 18.11 8.67
C VAL A 118 -7.41 18.53 7.72
N SER A 119 -7.32 18.18 6.44
CA SER A 119 -8.38 18.53 5.46
C SER A 119 -9.71 17.86 5.79
N ALA A 120 -9.70 16.60 6.22
CA ALA A 120 -10.90 15.89 6.66
C ALA A 120 -11.54 16.53 7.90
N LEU A 121 -10.73 16.91 8.90
CA LEU A 121 -11.21 17.58 10.11
C LEU A 121 -11.79 18.96 9.81
N VAL A 122 -11.14 19.74 8.95
CA VAL A 122 -11.63 21.06 8.53
C VAL A 122 -12.97 20.92 7.79
N LEU A 123 -13.05 20.01 6.82
CA LEU A 123 -14.30 19.78 6.08
C LEU A 123 -15.41 19.25 6.99
N TYR A 124 -15.09 18.37 7.93
CA TYR A 124 -16.04 17.90 8.93
C TYR A 124 -16.55 19.07 9.79
N ALA A 125 -15.66 19.91 10.32
CA ALA A 125 -16.04 21.04 11.15
C ALA A 125 -16.94 22.05 10.40
N VAL A 126 -16.64 22.32 9.13
CA VAL A 126 -17.39 23.29 8.30
C VAL A 126 -18.72 22.73 7.81
N LEU A 127 -18.78 21.46 7.36
CA LEU A 127 -19.99 20.91 6.72
C LEU A 127 -20.94 20.22 7.70
N ARG A 128 -20.49 19.80 8.89
CA ARG A 128 -21.34 19.18 9.93
C ARG A 128 -22.62 19.97 10.25
N PRO A 129 -22.59 21.29 10.48
CA PRO A 129 -23.81 22.03 10.84
C PRO A 129 -24.84 22.16 9.71
N HIS A 130 -24.46 21.89 8.46
CA HIS A 130 -25.30 22.15 7.28
C HIS A 130 -25.94 20.89 6.68
N TYR A 131 -25.50 19.68 7.05
CA TYR A 131 -25.97 18.44 6.41
C TYR A 131 -26.23 17.32 7.42
N ALA A 132 -27.49 16.98 7.65
CA ALA A 132 -27.91 15.87 8.53
C ALA A 132 -27.53 14.47 7.99
N GLY A 133 -27.32 14.32 6.68
CA GLY A 133 -26.70 13.14 6.04
C GLY A 133 -25.21 13.33 5.70
N GLY A 134 -24.59 14.41 6.21
CA GLY A 134 -23.36 14.98 5.67
C GLY A 134 -22.12 14.11 5.81
N VAL A 135 -22.02 13.26 6.83
CA VAL A 135 -20.75 12.55 7.12
C VAL A 135 -20.35 11.60 5.98
N ALA A 136 -21.30 10.83 5.44
CA ALA A 136 -21.03 9.93 4.32
C ALA A 136 -20.68 10.70 3.04
N PHE A 137 -21.43 11.76 2.74
CA PHE A 137 -21.18 12.61 1.58
C PHE A 137 -19.81 13.30 1.67
N ILE A 138 -19.48 13.90 2.82
CA ILE A 138 -18.17 14.50 3.11
C ILE A 138 -17.07 13.45 2.94
N GLY A 139 -17.27 12.24 3.49
CA GLY A 139 -16.32 11.14 3.36
C GLY A 139 -16.04 10.77 1.89
N VAL A 140 -17.09 10.72 1.06
CA VAL A 140 -16.95 10.45 -0.39
C VAL A 140 -16.19 11.58 -1.10
N VAL A 141 -16.52 12.84 -0.82
CA VAL A 141 -15.85 14.00 -1.44
C VAL A 141 -14.38 14.05 -1.03
N VAL A 142 -14.07 13.91 0.26
CA VAL A 142 -12.70 13.85 0.78
C VAL A 142 -11.96 12.68 0.13
N GLY A 143 -12.56 11.50 0.11
CA GLY A 143 -11.98 10.31 -0.52
C GLY A 143 -11.66 10.53 -2.00
N ALA A 144 -12.57 11.12 -2.77
CA ALA A 144 -12.37 11.39 -4.19
C ALA A 144 -11.23 12.39 -4.44
N VAL A 145 -11.18 13.49 -3.69
CA VAL A 145 -10.09 14.48 -3.77
C VAL A 145 -8.75 13.82 -3.41
N TRP A 146 -8.74 12.96 -2.41
CA TRP A 146 -7.52 12.27 -1.99
C TRP A 146 -7.05 11.20 -2.93
N ILE A 147 -7.95 10.42 -3.53
CA ILE A 147 -7.61 9.50 -4.62
C ILE A 147 -7.00 10.29 -5.77
N PHE A 148 -7.59 11.43 -6.12
CA PHE A 148 -7.03 12.30 -7.16
C PHE A 148 -5.60 12.73 -6.83
N VAL A 149 -5.36 13.29 -5.64
CA VAL A 149 -4.03 13.73 -5.20
C VAL A 149 -3.04 12.56 -5.13
N ALA A 150 -3.46 11.41 -4.59
CA ALA A 150 -2.61 10.23 -4.43
C ALA A 150 -2.16 9.67 -5.79
N VAL A 151 -3.06 9.57 -6.77
CA VAL A 151 -2.72 9.14 -8.12
C VAL A 151 -1.74 10.11 -8.77
N ARG A 152 -1.95 11.43 -8.60
CA ARG A 152 -1.05 12.46 -9.16
C ARG A 152 0.34 12.44 -8.56
N LEU A 153 0.44 12.14 -7.27
CA LEU A 153 1.72 12.05 -6.56
C LEU A 153 2.31 10.63 -6.59
N SER A 154 1.63 9.64 -7.17
CA SER A 154 2.06 8.24 -7.15
C SER A 154 3.45 8.01 -7.79
N LEU A 155 3.79 8.79 -8.82
CA LEU A 155 5.09 8.73 -9.51
C LEU A 155 6.26 9.23 -8.65
N LEU A 156 5.97 9.98 -7.58
CA LEU A 156 6.98 10.45 -6.66
C LEU A 156 7.59 9.30 -5.85
N PHE A 157 6.81 8.27 -5.51
CA PHE A 157 7.31 7.16 -4.69
C PHE A 157 8.41 6.35 -5.39
N PRO A 158 8.26 5.93 -6.66
CA PRO A 158 9.36 5.34 -7.42
C PRO A 158 10.57 6.27 -7.55
N ALA A 159 10.37 7.57 -7.80
CA ALA A 159 11.45 8.54 -7.93
C ALA A 159 12.28 8.68 -6.64
N ILE A 160 11.62 8.78 -5.48
CA ILE A 160 12.33 8.84 -4.19
C ILE A 160 13.03 7.51 -3.92
N SER A 161 12.43 6.38 -4.29
CA SER A 161 12.99 5.03 -4.08
C SER A 161 14.32 4.84 -4.83
N THR A 162 14.49 5.42 -6.02
CA THR A 162 15.76 5.38 -6.76
C THR A 162 16.83 6.30 -6.16
N GLY A 163 16.46 7.25 -5.30
CA GLY A 163 17.37 8.18 -4.62
C GLY A 163 17.17 9.66 -5.02
N SER A 164 16.20 9.95 -5.88
CA SER A 164 15.89 11.31 -6.33
C SER A 164 15.54 12.26 -5.18
N ARG A 165 15.63 13.56 -5.46
CA ARG A 165 15.10 14.62 -4.60
C ARG A 165 13.57 14.63 -4.68
N ILE A 166 12.94 15.18 -3.65
CA ILE A 166 11.49 15.34 -3.61
C ILE A 166 11.12 16.49 -4.55
N ASP A 167 10.46 16.18 -5.67
CA ASP A 167 9.91 17.17 -6.60
C ASP A 167 8.41 16.92 -6.83
N LEU A 168 7.59 17.54 -5.98
CA LEU A 168 6.13 17.46 -6.06
C LEU A 168 5.59 18.07 -7.35
N ARG A 169 6.21 19.15 -7.84
CA ARG A 169 5.76 19.88 -9.03
C ARG A 169 6.04 19.07 -10.29
N GLY A 170 7.22 18.43 -10.36
CA GLY A 170 7.58 17.48 -11.40
C GLY A 170 6.58 16.31 -11.46
N ALA A 171 6.35 15.63 -10.34
CA ALA A 171 5.39 14.52 -10.26
C ALA A 171 3.97 14.94 -10.67
N TRP A 172 3.52 16.12 -10.25
CA TRP A 172 2.21 16.64 -10.62
C TRP A 172 2.09 16.93 -12.12
N HIS A 173 3.16 17.41 -12.75
CA HIS A 173 3.13 17.72 -14.19
C HIS A 173 3.26 16.46 -15.04
N ASP A 174 4.12 15.52 -14.65
CA ASP A 174 4.33 14.25 -15.36
C ASP A 174 3.08 13.35 -15.32
N SER A 175 2.29 13.43 -14.23
CA SER A 175 1.00 12.76 -14.12
C SER A 175 -0.14 13.47 -14.86
N SER A 176 0.09 14.67 -15.40
CA SER A 176 -0.93 15.41 -16.17
C SER A 176 -1.24 14.75 -17.51
N GLY A 177 -2.54 14.63 -17.84
CA GLY A 177 -3.01 13.92 -19.03
C GLY A 177 -3.09 12.39 -18.92
N HIS A 178 -2.48 11.77 -17.90
CA HIS A 178 -2.38 10.31 -17.77
C HIS A 178 -3.09 9.72 -16.55
N PHE A 179 -3.97 10.50 -15.91
CA PHE A 179 -4.66 10.12 -14.67
C PHE A 179 -5.32 8.74 -14.75
N TRP A 180 -6.12 8.49 -15.78
CA TRP A 180 -6.85 7.23 -15.93
C TRP A 180 -5.94 6.03 -16.12
N THR A 181 -4.78 6.19 -16.75
CA THR A 181 -3.81 5.11 -16.89
C THR A 181 -3.08 4.86 -15.57
N LEU A 182 -2.68 5.92 -14.86
CA LEU A 182 -2.01 5.83 -13.55
C LEU A 182 -2.92 5.22 -12.48
N PHE A 183 -4.21 5.52 -12.51
CA PHE A 183 -5.20 4.92 -11.62
C PHE A 183 -5.61 3.52 -12.09
N GLY A 184 -5.94 3.39 -13.38
CA GLY A 184 -6.54 2.20 -13.95
C GLY A 184 -5.60 1.00 -13.99
N VAL A 185 -4.32 1.18 -14.32
CA VAL A 185 -3.39 0.03 -14.44
C VAL A 185 -3.19 -0.68 -13.09
N PRO A 186 -2.83 0.00 -11.98
CA PRO A 186 -2.74 -0.65 -10.67
C PRO A 186 -4.09 -1.21 -10.21
N PHE A 187 -5.19 -0.47 -10.45
CA PHE A 187 -6.54 -0.90 -10.09
C PHE A 187 -6.91 -2.24 -10.75
N VAL A 188 -6.80 -2.32 -12.08
CA VAL A 188 -7.10 -3.53 -12.86
C VAL A 188 -6.11 -4.65 -12.54
N ALA A 189 -4.84 -4.34 -12.31
CA ALA A 189 -3.84 -5.34 -11.93
C ALA A 189 -4.15 -6.02 -10.59
N VAL A 190 -4.80 -5.33 -9.66
CA VAL A 190 -5.17 -5.84 -8.34
C VAL A 190 -6.54 -6.55 -8.32
N LEU A 191 -7.41 -6.33 -9.31
CA LEU A 191 -8.74 -6.97 -9.35
C LEU A 191 -8.74 -8.51 -9.15
N PRO A 192 -7.81 -9.29 -9.73
CA PRO A 192 -7.75 -10.73 -9.47
C PRO A 192 -7.52 -11.06 -7.99
N LEU A 193 -6.71 -10.26 -7.28
CA LEU A 193 -6.47 -10.43 -5.85
C LEU A 193 -7.74 -10.13 -5.04
N VAL A 194 -8.47 -9.07 -5.40
CA VAL A 194 -9.75 -8.71 -4.77
C VAL A 194 -10.79 -9.80 -4.99
N ALA A 195 -10.87 -10.35 -6.20
CA ALA A 195 -11.76 -11.46 -6.51
C ALA A 195 -11.43 -12.69 -5.64
N CYS A 196 -10.15 -13.06 -5.51
CA CYS A 196 -9.72 -14.13 -4.62
C CYS A 196 -10.10 -13.87 -3.15
N ALA A 197 -9.94 -12.64 -2.67
CA ALA A 197 -10.31 -12.27 -1.31
C ALA A 197 -11.82 -12.36 -1.07
N ILE A 198 -12.64 -11.89 -2.03
CA ILE A 198 -14.10 -12.01 -1.97
C ILE A 198 -14.52 -13.48 -1.95
N VAL A 199 -13.96 -14.31 -2.83
CA VAL A 199 -14.24 -15.76 -2.85
C VAL A 199 -13.87 -16.41 -1.52
N ALA A 200 -12.72 -16.08 -0.94
CA ALA A 200 -12.31 -16.59 0.36
C ALA A 200 -13.30 -16.20 1.47
N LEU A 201 -13.77 -14.94 1.48
CA LEU A 201 -14.78 -14.48 2.44
C LEU A 201 -16.12 -15.19 2.27
N ILE A 202 -16.56 -15.43 1.03
CA ILE A 202 -17.79 -16.19 0.74
C ILE A 202 -17.65 -17.63 1.23
N VAL A 203 -16.52 -18.28 0.96
CA VAL A 203 -16.25 -19.67 1.40
C VAL A 203 -16.28 -19.77 2.92
N LEU A 204 -15.66 -18.82 3.64
CA LEU A 204 -15.71 -18.76 5.10
C LEU A 204 -17.14 -18.59 5.63
N GLY A 205 -17.93 -17.73 4.98
CA GLY A 205 -19.34 -17.53 5.32
C GLY A 205 -20.19 -18.78 5.10
N VAL A 206 -20.02 -19.46 3.95
CA VAL A 206 -20.73 -20.71 3.63
C VAL A 206 -20.29 -21.87 4.53
N ALA A 207 -19.03 -21.90 4.95
CA ALA A 207 -18.51 -22.89 5.89
C ALA A 207 -19.02 -22.68 7.34
N GLY A 208 -19.83 -21.65 7.60
CA GLY A 208 -20.40 -21.38 8.91
C GLY A 208 -19.38 -20.88 9.93
N VAL A 209 -18.27 -20.29 9.48
CA VAL A 209 -17.27 -19.71 10.38
C VAL A 209 -17.85 -18.48 11.05
N THR A 210 -18.22 -18.61 12.31
CA THR A 210 -18.78 -17.51 13.10
C THR A 210 -17.66 -16.59 13.62
N PRO A 211 -17.95 -15.29 13.89
CA PRO A 211 -17.00 -14.39 14.53
C PRO A 211 -16.44 -14.91 15.86
N ALA A 212 -17.25 -15.68 16.61
CA ALA A 212 -16.82 -16.32 17.85
C ALA A 212 -15.79 -17.43 17.63
N ALA A 213 -15.88 -18.19 16.52
CA ALA A 213 -14.87 -19.19 16.19
C ALA A 213 -13.50 -18.55 15.92
N ILE A 214 -13.51 -17.34 15.33
CA ILE A 214 -12.32 -16.55 14.95
C ILE A 214 -11.51 -16.06 16.16
N ALA A 215 -12.09 -16.07 17.37
CA ALA A 215 -11.39 -15.67 18.58
C ALA A 215 -10.28 -16.65 19.02
N SER A 216 -10.23 -17.86 18.47
CA SER A 216 -9.19 -18.84 18.81
C SER A 216 -7.79 -18.39 18.34
N PRO A 217 -6.71 -18.63 19.12
CA PRO A 217 -5.35 -18.23 18.74
C PRO A 217 -4.88 -18.77 17.40
N SER A 218 -5.31 -19.97 17.04
CA SER A 218 -5.03 -20.60 15.74
C SER A 218 -5.69 -19.86 14.58
N TRP A 219 -6.93 -19.37 14.75
CA TRP A 219 -7.59 -18.56 13.72
C TRP A 219 -6.94 -17.19 13.58
N LEU A 220 -6.55 -16.55 14.68
CA LEU A 220 -5.83 -15.28 14.65
C LEU A 220 -4.52 -15.39 13.86
N LEU A 221 -3.76 -16.47 14.08
CA LEU A 221 -2.54 -16.73 13.31
C LEU A 221 -2.84 -16.93 11.82
N LEU A 222 -3.89 -17.69 11.49
CA LEU A 222 -4.24 -17.98 10.11
C LEU A 222 -4.79 -16.74 9.38
N LEU A 223 -5.55 -15.87 10.05
CA LEU A 223 -5.95 -14.57 9.54
C LEU A 223 -4.75 -13.62 9.37
N ALA A 224 -3.84 -13.59 10.34
CA ALA A 224 -2.60 -12.81 10.24
C ALA A 224 -1.73 -13.26 9.07
N ALA A 225 -1.59 -14.57 8.87
CA ALA A 225 -0.87 -15.15 7.75
C ALA A 225 -1.56 -14.81 6.41
N GLY A 226 -2.88 -15.01 6.33
CA GLY A 226 -3.67 -14.68 5.14
C GLY A 226 -3.60 -13.20 4.76
N GLN A 227 -3.76 -12.30 5.73
CA GLN A 227 -3.59 -10.86 5.55
C GLN A 227 -2.17 -10.52 5.11
N SER A 228 -1.15 -11.18 5.67
CA SER A 228 0.26 -10.94 5.30
C SER A 228 0.55 -11.33 3.86
N VAL A 229 0.03 -12.47 3.40
CA VAL A 229 0.11 -12.86 1.98
C VAL A 229 -0.60 -11.83 1.10
N GLY A 230 -1.82 -11.45 1.45
CA GLY A 230 -2.60 -10.44 0.72
C GLY A 230 -1.85 -9.12 0.61
N ASN A 231 -1.28 -8.63 1.71
CA ASN A 231 -0.52 -7.38 1.76
C ASN A 231 0.75 -7.45 0.91
N ILE A 232 1.50 -8.56 0.96
CA ILE A 232 2.71 -8.73 0.13
C ILE A 232 2.35 -8.72 -1.34
N VAL A 233 1.35 -9.52 -1.75
CA VAL A 233 0.95 -9.62 -3.16
C VAL A 233 0.41 -8.27 -3.65
N PHE A 234 -0.42 -7.60 -2.85
CA PHE A 234 -0.92 -6.26 -3.15
C PHE A 234 0.21 -5.25 -3.32
N ALA A 235 1.13 -5.17 -2.35
CA ALA A 235 2.26 -4.25 -2.40
C ALA A 235 3.16 -4.52 -3.60
N LEU A 236 3.43 -5.80 -3.88
CA LEU A 236 4.27 -6.24 -4.99
C LEU A 236 3.69 -5.82 -6.35
N ILE A 237 2.39 -6.08 -6.58
CA ILE A 237 1.72 -5.74 -7.84
C ILE A 237 1.63 -4.22 -8.01
N THR A 238 1.19 -3.51 -6.98
CA THR A 238 1.00 -2.05 -7.04
C THR A 238 2.32 -1.31 -7.22
N SER A 239 3.37 -1.67 -6.48
CA SER A 239 4.70 -1.07 -6.65
C SER A 239 5.34 -1.42 -8.00
N ALA A 240 5.18 -2.65 -8.50
CA ALA A 240 5.63 -3.00 -9.86
C ALA A 240 4.89 -2.19 -10.94
N ALA A 241 3.58 -1.98 -10.78
CA ALA A 241 2.80 -1.13 -11.68
C ALA A 241 3.31 0.31 -11.67
N LEU A 242 3.49 0.89 -10.48
CA LEU A 242 3.97 2.26 -10.33
C LEU A 242 5.38 2.45 -10.88
N ALA A 243 6.28 1.47 -10.70
CA ALA A 243 7.62 1.51 -11.30
C ALA A 243 7.58 1.49 -12.83
N LEU A 244 6.74 0.66 -13.45
CA LEU A 244 6.59 0.62 -14.91
C LEU A 244 5.98 1.92 -15.45
N LEU A 245 4.95 2.44 -14.77
CA LEU A 245 4.33 3.72 -15.11
C LEU A 245 5.32 4.89 -14.94
N TYR A 246 6.16 4.84 -13.92
CA TYR A 246 7.24 5.80 -13.72
C TYR A 246 8.22 5.79 -14.89
N ARG A 247 8.72 4.62 -15.30
CA ARG A 247 9.62 4.51 -16.46
C ARG A 247 9.01 5.07 -17.75
N ARG A 248 7.68 5.06 -17.87
CA ARG A 248 6.96 5.52 -19.06
C ARG A 248 6.64 7.02 -19.05
N TYR A 249 6.23 7.55 -17.91
CA TYR A 249 5.65 8.90 -17.81
C TYR A 249 6.56 9.92 -17.11
N ALA A 250 7.63 9.49 -16.44
CA ALA A 250 8.60 10.40 -15.83
C ALA A 250 9.44 11.08 -16.92
N ASN A 251 9.09 12.32 -17.25
CA ASN A 251 9.83 13.15 -18.19
C ASN A 251 10.63 14.24 -17.48
N ARG A 252 10.11 14.77 -16.36
CA ARG A 252 10.76 15.80 -15.55
C ARG A 252 11.40 15.22 -14.29
N LEU A 253 10.83 14.16 -13.74
CA LEU A 253 11.48 13.40 -12.68
C LEU A 253 12.72 12.70 -13.24
N PRO A 254 13.84 12.59 -12.48
CA PRO A 254 15.06 11.97 -12.97
C PRO A 254 14.79 10.55 -13.48
N ALA A 255 14.91 10.37 -14.79
CA ALA A 255 14.71 9.07 -15.40
C ALA A 255 15.68 8.06 -14.75
N PRO A 256 15.23 6.84 -14.46
CA PRO A 256 16.14 5.80 -14.01
C PRO A 256 17.17 5.55 -15.13
N PRO A 257 18.43 5.22 -14.80
CA PRO A 257 19.42 4.85 -15.82
C PRO A 257 18.88 3.68 -16.64
N ASP A 258 19.12 3.69 -17.96
CA ASP A 258 18.75 2.59 -18.82
C ASP A 258 19.47 1.31 -18.35
N ALA A 259 18.68 0.33 -17.92
CA ALA A 259 19.13 -1.00 -17.53
C ALA A 259 19.29 -1.90 -18.76
#